data_AF-A0A1V3SKU8-F1
#
_entry.id   AF-A0A1V3SKU8-F1
#
_cell.length_a   1.000
_cell.length_b   1.000
_cell.length_c   1.000
_cell.angle_alpha   90.00
_cell.angle_beta   90.00
_cell.angle_gamma   90.00
#
_symmetry.space_group_name_H-M   'P 1'
#
loop_
_entity.id
_entity.type
_entity.pdbx_description
1 polymer ?
#
loop_
_entity_poly.entity_id
_entity_poly.type
_entity_poly.pdbx_seq_one_letter_code
_entity_poly.pdbx_strand_id
1 'polypeptide(L)'
;PANLIATAGCVALWGYLLYQGVIDPLGGINTLWPLFGISNQMLAGIALMLATVVLIKMKRQRYVWVTLLPASWLLICTTTAGLIKLFDANPAIGFLALARKYNDALAAGQILAPAKSIEQMQHVVFNAYTNATLTVLFLFVVFSILFYALKVGIAAWGTKERTDKEAPFQALPDA
;
A
#
# COMPACT_ATOMS: atom_id res chain seq x y z
N PRO A 1 -19.03 11.40 21.18
CA PRO A 1 -18.06 10.43 21.73
C PRO A 1 -17.28 9.63 20.67
N ALA A 2 -17.94 8.92 19.74
CA ALA A 2 -17.25 8.11 18.72
C ALA A 2 -16.33 8.94 17.81
N ASN A 3 -16.78 10.10 17.31
CA ASN A 3 -15.95 10.98 16.48
C ASN A 3 -14.73 11.53 17.24
N LEU A 4 -14.88 11.82 18.53
CA LEU A 4 -13.76 12.28 19.38
C LEU A 4 -12.71 11.19 19.56
N ILE A 5 -13.13 9.94 19.81
CA ILE A 5 -12.23 8.80 19.94
C ILE A 5 -11.52 8.51 18.61
N ALA A 6 -12.26 8.52 17.50
CA ALA A 6 -11.69 8.30 16.17
C ALA A 6 -10.67 9.38 15.82
N THR A 7 -10.99 10.67 16.02
CA THR A 7 -10.07 11.78 15.76
C THR A 7 -8.85 11.72 16.67
N ALA A 8 -9.05 11.52 17.98
CA ALA A 8 -7.93 11.42 18.93
C ALA A 8 -6.99 10.26 18.59
N GLY A 9 -7.53 9.09 18.24
CA GLY A 9 -6.74 7.94 17.80
C GLY A 9 -5.97 8.23 16.51
N CYS A 10 -6.62 8.86 15.51
CA CYS A 10 -5.99 9.21 14.24
C CYS A 10 -4.84 10.22 14.44
N VAL A 11 -5.06 11.25 15.26
CA VAL A 11 -4.03 12.26 15.59
C VAL A 11 -2.88 11.63 16.39
N ALA A 12 -3.17 10.75 17.35
CA ALA A 12 -2.15 10.07 18.15
C ALA A 12 -1.29 9.13 17.29
N LEU A 13 -1.90 8.35 16.39
CA LEU A 13 -1.19 7.46 15.47
C LEU A 13 -0.28 8.24 14.51
N TRP A 14 -0.78 9.34 13.93
CA TRP A 14 0.04 10.23 13.10
C TRP A 14 1.15 10.90 13.88
N GLY A 15 0.87 11.36 15.10
CA GLY A 15 1.87 11.95 16.00
C GLY A 15 2.97 10.96 16.37
N TYR A 16 2.62 9.70 16.61
CA TYR A 16 3.59 8.64 16.88
C TYR A 16 4.50 8.37 15.67
N LEU A 17 3.95 8.30 14.46
CA LEU A 17 4.75 8.12 13.24
C LEU A 17 5.73 9.28 13.02
N LEU A 18 5.29 10.52 13.27
CA LEU A 18 6.16 11.71 13.20
C LEU A 18 7.27 11.66 14.26
N TYR A 19 6.91 11.30 15.50
CA TYR A 19 7.86 11.17 16.59
C TYR A 19 8.93 10.13 16.26
N GLN A 20 8.53 8.91 15.87
CA GLN A 20 9.45 7.85 15.41
C GLN A 20 10.32 8.29 14.24
N GLY A 21 9.74 9.04 13.29
CA GLY A 21 10.46 9.58 12.15
C GLY A 21 11.60 10.55 12.51
N VAL A 22 11.48 11.25 13.64
CA VAL A 22 12.47 12.23 14.14
C VAL A 22 13.50 11.60 15.07
N ILE A 23 13.09 10.65 15.92
CA ILE A 23 13.99 10.10 16.95
C ILE A 23 14.90 8.97 16.48
N ASP A 24 14.61 8.30 15.36
CA ASP A 24 15.42 7.19 14.86
C ASP A 24 16.53 7.68 13.90
N PRO A 25 17.81 7.71 14.34
CA PRO A 25 18.93 8.24 13.58
C PRO A 25 19.39 7.35 12.41
N LEU A 26 18.89 6.12 12.30
CA LEU A 26 19.29 5.17 11.24
C LEU A 26 18.19 4.86 10.24
N GLY A 27 16.94 5.24 10.53
CA GLY A 27 15.85 4.78 9.70
C GLY A 27 14.57 5.59 9.69
N GLY A 28 14.31 6.55 10.59
CA GLY A 28 13.00 7.19 10.77
C GLY A 28 12.28 7.66 9.48
N ILE A 29 12.43 8.93 9.11
CA ILE A 29 11.81 9.48 7.87
C ILE A 29 12.29 8.74 6.60
N ASN A 30 13.55 8.32 6.57
CA ASN A 30 14.17 7.77 5.36
C ASN A 30 13.65 6.36 4.99
N THR A 31 13.16 5.57 5.95
CA THR A 31 12.52 4.27 5.66
C THR A 31 11.00 4.38 5.52
N LEU A 32 10.37 5.36 6.18
CA LEU A 32 8.93 5.63 6.04
C LEU A 32 8.58 6.20 4.65
N TRP A 33 9.43 7.06 4.08
CA TRP A 33 9.14 7.72 2.81
C TRP A 33 8.97 6.75 1.62
N PRO A 34 9.84 5.74 1.43
CA PRO A 34 9.62 4.69 0.44
C PRO A 34 8.31 3.90 0.67
N LEU A 35 7.94 3.64 1.93
CA LEU A 35 6.72 2.90 2.27
C LEU A 35 5.45 3.71 1.93
N PHE A 36 5.45 5.02 2.18
CA PHE A 36 4.39 5.92 1.74
C PHE A 36 4.25 5.95 0.23
N GLY A 37 5.37 6.00 -0.50
CA GLY A 37 5.38 5.97 -1.96
C GLY A 37 4.70 4.72 -2.53
N ILE A 38 5.06 3.55 -2.02
CA ILE A 38 4.46 2.27 -2.47
C ILE A 38 2.97 2.22 -2.10
N SER A 39 2.62 2.54 -0.86
CA SER A 39 1.24 2.50 -0.37
C SER A 39 0.31 3.43 -1.16
N ASN A 40 0.79 4.64 -1.49
CA ASN A 40 0.01 5.61 -2.26
C ASN A 40 -0.24 5.14 -3.70
N GLN A 41 0.75 4.52 -4.34
CA GLN A 41 0.57 3.96 -5.68
C GLN A 41 -0.45 2.81 -5.68
N MET A 42 -0.44 1.99 -4.63
CA MET A 42 -1.41 0.89 -4.48
C MET A 42 -2.83 1.43 -4.23
N LEU A 43 -2.98 2.48 -3.40
CA LEU A 43 -4.26 3.16 -3.19
C LEU A 43 -4.77 3.81 -4.48
N ALA A 44 -3.90 4.46 -5.24
CA ALA A 44 -4.25 5.04 -6.55
C ALA A 44 -4.73 3.94 -7.52
N GLY A 45 -4.07 2.78 -7.55
CA GLY A 45 -4.53 1.62 -8.31
C GLY A 45 -5.95 1.18 -7.92
N ILE A 46 -6.23 1.09 -6.62
CA ILE A 46 -7.56 0.77 -6.10
C ILE A 46 -8.61 1.81 -6.51
N ALA A 47 -8.30 3.10 -6.38
CA ALA A 47 -9.20 4.18 -6.75
C ALA A 47 -9.53 4.15 -8.25
N LEU A 48 -8.53 3.93 -9.11
CA LEU A 48 -8.75 3.85 -10.57
C LEU A 48 -9.52 2.58 -10.96
N MET A 49 -9.30 1.45 -10.31
CA MET A 49 -10.10 0.23 -10.50
C MET A 49 -11.57 0.48 -10.12
N LEU A 50 -11.82 1.14 -8.97
CA LEU A 50 -13.17 1.49 -8.55
C LEU A 50 -13.83 2.46 -9.53
N ALA A 51 -13.13 3.51 -9.95
CA ALA A 51 -13.62 4.46 -10.94
C ALA A 51 -13.96 3.78 -12.28
N THR A 52 -13.13 2.83 -12.71
CA THR A 52 -13.39 1.99 -13.89
C THR A 52 -14.71 1.23 -13.76
N VAL A 53 -14.92 0.56 -12.63
CA VAL A 53 -16.17 -0.19 -12.37
C VAL A 53 -17.37 0.76 -12.34
N VAL A 54 -17.25 1.91 -11.69
CA VAL A 54 -18.32 2.93 -11.64
C VAL A 54 -18.69 3.41 -13.05
N LEU A 55 -17.71 3.72 -13.91
CA LEU A 55 -17.97 4.13 -15.30
C LEU A 55 -18.69 3.04 -16.11
N ILE A 56 -18.35 1.77 -15.89
CA ILE A 56 -19.04 0.63 -16.50
C ILE A 56 -20.49 0.56 -16.01
N LYS A 57 -20.72 0.71 -14.70
CA LYS A 57 -22.06 0.70 -14.09
C LYS A 57 -22.94 1.85 -14.58
N MET A 58 -22.35 3.01 -14.84
CA MET A 58 -22.99 4.21 -15.39
C MET A 58 -23.22 4.16 -16.91
N LYS A 59 -22.82 3.07 -17.60
CA LYS A 59 -22.90 2.93 -19.07
C LYS A 59 -22.10 3.97 -19.86
N ARG A 60 -21.05 4.50 -19.24
CA ARG A 60 -20.11 5.45 -19.85
C ARG A 60 -18.88 4.74 -20.45
N GLN A 61 -19.13 3.66 -21.19
CA GLN A 61 -18.08 2.74 -21.70
C GLN A 61 -17.01 3.44 -22.55
N ARG A 62 -17.40 4.47 -23.32
CA ARG A 62 -16.47 5.29 -24.13
C ARG A 62 -15.34 5.94 -23.32
N TYR A 63 -15.54 6.15 -22.02
CA TYR A 63 -14.56 6.82 -21.14
C TYR A 63 -13.79 5.85 -20.24
N VAL A 64 -14.11 4.56 -20.25
CA VAL A 64 -13.51 3.55 -19.35
C VAL A 64 -11.99 3.47 -19.53
N TRP A 65 -11.50 3.67 -20.75
CA TRP A 65 -10.05 3.65 -21.03
C TRP A 65 -9.27 4.70 -20.23
N VAL A 66 -9.89 5.83 -19.88
CA VAL A 66 -9.25 6.94 -19.13
C VAL A 66 -8.81 6.48 -17.75
N THR A 67 -9.58 5.59 -17.11
CA THR A 67 -9.23 5.02 -15.80
C THR A 67 -8.52 3.68 -15.93
N LEU A 68 -8.91 2.85 -16.90
CA LEU A 68 -8.39 1.50 -17.06
C LEU A 68 -6.92 1.47 -17.50
N LEU A 69 -6.51 2.35 -18.41
CA LEU A 69 -5.12 2.40 -18.90
C LEU A 69 -4.13 2.76 -17.77
N PRO A 70 -4.30 3.88 -17.03
CA PRO A 70 -3.41 4.19 -15.91
C PRO A 70 -3.53 3.18 -14.78
N ALA A 71 -4.72 2.59 -14.52
CA ALA A 71 -4.86 1.52 -13.54
C ALA A 71 -3.98 0.32 -13.91
N SER A 72 -4.05 -0.13 -15.17
CA SER A 72 -3.29 -1.28 -15.65
C SER A 72 -1.80 -1.04 -15.54
N TRP A 73 -1.33 0.14 -15.95
CA TRP A 73 0.07 0.54 -15.83
C TRP A 73 0.54 0.54 -14.37
N LEU A 74 -0.23 1.17 -13.47
CA LEU A 74 0.13 1.22 -12.04
C LEU A 74 0.15 -0.18 -11.42
N LEU A 75 -0.83 -1.03 -11.73
CA LEU A 75 -0.86 -2.41 -11.22
C LEU A 75 0.36 -3.20 -11.68
N ILE A 76 0.73 -3.10 -12.96
CA ILE A 76 1.93 -3.78 -13.49
C ILE A 76 3.18 -3.30 -12.75
N CYS A 77 3.40 -1.98 -12.69
CA CYS A 77 4.59 -1.40 -12.07
C CYS A 77 4.68 -1.72 -10.57
N THR A 78 3.59 -1.52 -9.82
CA THR A 78 3.57 -1.76 -8.37
C THR A 78 3.69 -3.24 -8.02
N THR A 79 3.01 -4.12 -8.76
CA THR A 79 3.15 -5.58 -8.56
C THR A 79 4.56 -6.03 -8.86
N THR A 80 5.13 -5.59 -9.99
CA THR A 80 6.50 -5.95 -10.38
C THR A 80 7.51 -5.48 -9.34
N ALA A 81 7.39 -4.22 -8.90
CA ALA A 81 8.25 -3.67 -7.84
C ALA A 81 8.09 -4.43 -6.52
N GLY A 82 6.86 -4.78 -6.13
CA GLY A 82 6.58 -5.57 -4.92
C GLY A 82 7.22 -6.97 -4.97
N LEU A 83 7.12 -7.65 -6.11
CA LEU A 83 7.75 -8.96 -6.30
C LEU A 83 9.28 -8.88 -6.28
N ILE A 84 9.88 -7.88 -6.94
CA ILE A 84 11.32 -7.60 -6.86
C ILE A 84 11.73 -7.35 -5.41
N LYS A 85 11.00 -6.49 -4.68
CA LYS A 85 11.30 -6.21 -3.27
C LYS A 85 11.17 -7.43 -2.35
N LEU A 86 10.34 -8.40 -2.68
CA LEU A 86 10.19 -9.63 -1.89
C LEU A 86 11.28 -10.66 -2.19
N PHE A 87 11.59 -10.89 -3.47
CA PHE A 87 12.33 -12.07 -3.91
C PHE A 87 13.71 -11.79 -4.51
N ASP A 88 14.08 -10.53 -4.74
CA ASP A 88 15.41 -10.21 -5.27
C ASP A 88 16.51 -10.69 -4.32
N ALA A 89 17.51 -11.38 -4.88
CA ALA A 89 18.62 -11.95 -4.12
C ALA A 89 19.61 -10.88 -3.65
N ASN A 90 19.60 -9.69 -4.26
CA ASN A 90 20.43 -8.57 -3.87
C ASN A 90 19.92 -7.94 -2.57
N PRO A 91 20.69 -7.96 -1.47
CA PRO A 91 20.30 -7.35 -0.19
C PRO A 91 20.04 -5.84 -0.26
N ALA A 92 20.54 -5.14 -1.29
CA ALA A 92 20.22 -3.73 -1.50
C ALA A 92 18.79 -3.50 -2.01
N ILE A 93 18.16 -4.53 -2.56
CA ILE A 93 16.85 -4.46 -3.20
C ILE A 93 15.83 -5.28 -2.40
N GLY A 94 16.11 -6.57 -2.17
CA GLY A 94 15.19 -7.52 -1.58
C GLY A 94 15.17 -7.50 -0.05
N PHE A 95 13.97 -7.42 0.53
CA PHE A 95 13.79 -7.39 1.98
C PHE A 95 14.22 -8.70 2.65
N LEU A 96 13.88 -9.85 2.07
CA LEU A 96 14.26 -11.15 2.63
C LEU A 96 15.79 -11.40 2.53
N ALA A 97 16.41 -10.95 1.44
CA ALA A 97 17.86 -11.01 1.26
C ALA A 97 18.59 -10.08 2.26
N LEU A 98 18.06 -8.87 2.50
CA LEU A 98 18.58 -7.94 3.50
C LEU A 98 18.50 -8.54 4.91
N ALA A 99 17.35 -9.09 5.29
CA ALA A 99 17.18 -9.74 6.59
C ALA A 99 18.18 -10.89 6.79
N ARG A 100 18.38 -11.72 5.76
CA ARG A 100 19.35 -12.83 5.80
C ARG A 100 20.78 -12.33 5.99
N LYS A 101 21.22 -11.34 5.20
CA LYS A 101 22.56 -10.75 5.30
C LYS A 101 22.87 -10.24 6.71
N TYR A 102 21.92 -9.53 7.33
CA TYR A 102 22.11 -9.00 8.68
C TYR A 102 22.04 -10.09 9.76
N ASN A 103 21.19 -11.10 9.60
CA ASN A 103 21.16 -12.26 10.50
C ASN A 103 22.47 -13.07 10.45
N ASP A 104 23.03 -13.29 9.27
CA ASP A 104 24.30 -14.01 9.11
C ASP A 104 25.45 -13.23 9.77
N ALA A 105 25.47 -11.89 9.63
CA ALA A 105 26.45 -11.04 10.30
C ALA A 105 26.29 -11.01 11.83
N LEU A 106 25.04 -10.97 12.32
CA LEU A 106 24.73 -11.09 13.75
C LEU A 106 25.24 -12.42 14.30
N ALA A 107 25.04 -13.53 13.59
CA ALA A 107 25.54 -14.85 13.99
C ALA A 107 27.08 -14.93 13.97
N ALA A 108 27.73 -14.21 13.05
CA ALA A 108 29.19 -14.10 12.99
C ALA A 108 29.79 -13.09 13.97
N GLY A 109 28.97 -12.38 14.76
CA GLY A 109 29.43 -11.31 15.66
C GLY A 109 30.01 -10.08 14.94
N GLN A 110 29.70 -9.90 13.65
CA GLN A 110 30.21 -8.82 12.82
C GLN A 110 29.20 -7.67 12.74
N ILE A 111 29.67 -6.44 12.94
CA ILE A 111 28.85 -5.25 12.76
C ILE A 111 28.97 -4.77 11.32
N LEU A 112 27.86 -4.83 10.56
CA LEU A 112 27.80 -4.33 9.20
C LEU A 112 27.34 -2.87 9.15
N ALA A 113 28.10 -2.03 8.46
CA ALA A 113 27.67 -0.68 8.12
C ALA A 113 26.38 -0.73 7.27
N PRO A 114 25.45 0.23 7.45
CA PRO A 114 25.55 1.45 8.26
C PRO A 114 25.23 1.28 9.76
N ALA A 115 24.83 0.08 10.22
CA ALA A 115 24.60 -0.15 11.65
C ALA A 115 25.92 -0.04 12.43
N LYS A 116 25.86 0.60 13.60
CA LYS A 116 27.02 0.81 14.50
C LYS A 116 26.95 -0.08 15.75
N SER A 117 25.81 -0.71 16.01
CA SER A 117 25.61 -1.64 17.12
C SER A 117 24.82 -2.88 16.71
N ILE A 118 24.89 -3.91 17.54
CA ILE A 118 24.12 -5.16 17.39
C ILE A 118 22.62 -4.87 17.42
N GLU A 119 22.17 -4.01 18.32
CA GLU A 119 20.77 -3.61 18.45
C GLU A 119 20.26 -2.95 17.17
N GLN A 120 21.06 -2.08 16.55
CA GLN A 120 20.73 -1.47 15.27
C GLN A 120 20.63 -2.48 14.13
N MET A 121 21.48 -3.51 14.12
CA MET A 121 21.35 -4.61 13.15
C MET A 121 20.05 -5.40 13.34
N GLN A 122 19.64 -5.65 14.59
CA GLN A 122 18.35 -6.30 14.88
C GLN A 122 17.16 -5.45 14.41
N HIS A 123 17.21 -4.12 14.59
CA HIS A 123 16.21 -3.22 14.04
C HIS A 123 16.12 -3.29 12.51
N VAL A 124 17.25 -3.38 11.80
CA VAL A 124 17.26 -3.54 10.34
C VAL A 124 16.57 -4.85 9.93
N VAL A 125 16.87 -5.95 10.62
CA VAL A 125 16.23 -7.25 10.37
C VAL A 125 14.72 -7.19 10.61
N PHE A 126 14.30 -6.62 11.74
CA PHE A 126 12.89 -6.46 12.09
C PHE A 126 12.14 -5.61 11.06
N ASN A 127 12.74 -4.49 10.64
CA ASN A 127 12.18 -3.61 9.62
C ASN A 127 12.08 -4.31 8.26
N ALA A 128 13.08 -5.10 7.89
CA ALA A 128 13.07 -5.87 6.65
C ALA A 128 11.93 -6.90 6.63
N TYR A 129 11.72 -7.66 7.71
CA TYR A 129 10.59 -8.59 7.81
C TYR A 129 9.23 -7.88 7.86
N THR A 130 9.14 -6.75 8.56
CA THR A 130 7.92 -5.93 8.60
C THR A 130 7.55 -5.44 7.20
N ASN A 131 8.52 -4.90 6.46
CA ASN A 131 8.31 -4.44 5.08
C ASN A 131 7.94 -5.58 4.14
N ALA A 132 8.57 -6.75 4.26
CA ALA A 132 8.19 -7.93 3.49
C ALA A 132 6.74 -8.35 3.77
N THR A 133 6.36 -8.43 5.05
CA THR A 133 5.00 -8.80 5.47
C THR A 133 3.95 -7.82 4.97
N LEU A 134 4.21 -6.51 5.13
CA LEU A 134 3.33 -5.46 4.64
C LEU A 134 3.19 -5.50 3.12
N THR A 135 4.28 -5.75 2.39
CA THR A 135 4.25 -5.87 0.93
C THR A 135 3.35 -7.03 0.49
N VAL A 136 3.48 -8.21 1.12
CA VAL A 136 2.60 -9.36 0.83
C VAL A 136 1.14 -9.03 1.13
N LEU A 137 0.87 -8.41 2.29
CA LEU A 137 -0.47 -8.01 2.68
C LEU A 137 -1.10 -7.04 1.67
N PHE A 138 -0.36 -6.01 1.25
CA PHE A 138 -0.88 -5.04 0.30
C PHE A 138 -1.11 -5.67 -1.08
N LEU A 139 -0.20 -6.53 -1.56
CA LEU A 139 -0.40 -7.26 -2.83
C LEU A 139 -1.67 -8.10 -2.76
N PHE A 140 -1.88 -8.80 -1.64
CA PHE A 140 -3.09 -9.58 -1.41
C PHE A 140 -4.37 -8.72 -1.49
N VAL A 141 -4.37 -7.55 -0.84
CA VAL A 141 -5.51 -6.62 -0.89
C VAL A 141 -5.75 -6.10 -2.32
N VAL A 142 -4.69 -5.69 -3.02
CA VAL A 142 -4.80 -5.19 -4.41
C VAL A 142 -5.34 -6.27 -5.34
N PHE A 143 -4.84 -7.50 -5.26
CA PHE A 143 -5.33 -8.60 -6.09
C PHE A 143 -6.78 -8.99 -5.75
N SER A 144 -7.15 -8.94 -4.47
CA SER A 144 -8.55 -9.16 -4.06
C SER A 144 -9.48 -8.10 -4.66
N ILE A 145 -9.08 -6.83 -4.62
CA ILE A 145 -9.85 -5.74 -5.22
C ILE A 145 -9.90 -5.86 -6.73
N LEU A 146 -8.78 -6.22 -7.39
CA LEU A 146 -8.76 -6.48 -8.83
C LEU A 146 -9.74 -7.59 -9.20
N PHE A 147 -9.75 -8.70 -8.46
CA PHE A 147 -10.70 -9.78 -8.67
C PHE A 147 -12.15 -9.32 -8.56
N TYR A 148 -12.50 -8.58 -7.50
CA TYR A 148 -13.85 -8.04 -7.33
C TYR A 148 -14.21 -7.01 -8.40
N ALA A 149 -13.27 -6.15 -8.79
CA ALA A 149 -13.46 -5.15 -9.83
C ALA A 149 -13.74 -5.79 -11.18
N LEU A 150 -13.01 -6.85 -11.54
CA LEU A 150 -13.28 -7.64 -12.75
C LEU A 150 -14.64 -8.33 -12.68
N LYS A 151 -14.94 -9.03 -11.58
CA LYS A 151 -16.22 -9.72 -11.38
C LYS A 151 -17.41 -8.77 -11.52
N VAL A 152 -17.37 -7.63 -10.83
CA VAL A 152 -18.45 -6.62 -10.85
C VAL A 152 -18.49 -5.91 -12.20
N GLY A 153 -17.34 -5.58 -12.78
CA GLY A 153 -17.23 -4.94 -14.09
C GLY A 153 -17.84 -5.80 -15.20
N ILE A 154 -17.49 -7.09 -15.26
CA ILE A 154 -18.04 -8.04 -16.25
C ILE A 154 -19.55 -8.19 -16.08
N ALA A 155 -20.04 -8.38 -14.84
CA ALA A 155 -21.46 -8.49 -14.56
C ALA A 155 -22.22 -7.21 -14.97
N ALA A 156 -21.68 -6.04 -14.63
CA ALA A 156 -22.27 -4.76 -15.00
C ALA A 156 -22.22 -4.50 -16.50
N TRP A 157 -21.21 -5.02 -17.22
CA TRP A 157 -21.10 -4.88 -18.67
C TRP A 157 -22.24 -5.60 -19.41
N GLY A 158 -22.67 -6.77 -18.92
CA GLY A 158 -23.75 -7.56 -19.52
C GLY A 158 -25.17 -7.00 -19.33
N THR A 159 -25.40 -6.21 -18.28
CA THR A 159 -26.70 -5.56 -18.03
C THR A 159 -26.91 -4.39 -19.00
N LYS A 160 -28.10 -4.15 -19.56
CA LYS A 160 -28.33 -2.96 -20.41
C LYS A 160 -28.56 -1.68 -19.60
N GLU A 161 -29.16 -1.82 -18.43
CA GLU A 161 -29.52 -0.72 -17.55
C GLU A 161 -28.36 -0.20 -16.69
N ARG A 162 -28.50 1.04 -16.23
CA ARG A 162 -27.60 1.68 -15.26
C ARG A 162 -27.74 0.99 -13.89
N THR A 163 -26.63 0.62 -13.25
CA THR A 163 -26.63 -0.19 -12.01
C THR A 163 -25.93 0.49 -10.82
N ASP A 164 -25.41 1.69 -10.99
CA ASP A 164 -24.99 2.52 -9.87
C ASP A 164 -26.22 3.02 -9.12
N LYS A 165 -26.29 2.63 -7.84
CA LYS A 165 -27.32 3.08 -6.90
C LYS A 165 -26.57 3.90 -5.85
N GLU A 166 -26.76 5.21 -5.89
CA GLU A 166 -26.25 6.11 -4.84
C GLU A 166 -27.24 6.14 -3.66
N ALA A 167 -26.78 6.64 -2.50
CA ALA A 167 -27.69 6.92 -1.40
C ALA A 167 -28.74 7.95 -1.84
N PRO A 168 -30.00 7.84 -1.39
CA PRO A 168 -31.00 8.84 -1.70
C PRO A 168 -30.55 10.21 -1.20
N PHE A 169 -30.79 11.26 -1.99
CA PHE A 169 -30.45 12.63 -1.64
C PHE A 169 -31.08 13.01 -0.28
N GLN A 170 -30.24 13.47 0.65
CA GLN A 170 -30.69 14.12 1.89
C GLN A 170 -30.42 15.62 1.76
N ALA A 171 -31.48 16.42 1.83
CA ALA A 171 -31.35 17.87 1.89
C ALA A 171 -30.64 18.27 3.20
N LEU A 172 -29.85 19.35 3.16
CA LEU A 172 -29.34 19.97 4.37
C LEU A 172 -30.54 20.39 5.25
N PRO A 173 -30.49 20.17 6.57
CA PRO A 173 -31.49 20.74 7.46
C PRO A 173 -31.49 22.26 7.30
N ASP A 174 -32.67 22.87 7.25
CA ASP A 174 -32.79 24.33 7.27
C ASP A 174 -32.09 24.87 8.51
N ALA A 175 -31.23 25.87 8.30
CA ALA A 175 -30.34 26.45 9.31
C ALA A 175 -31.10 27.20 10.41
#